data_AF-A0A6B3BY36-F1
#
_entry.id   AF-A0A6B3BY36-F1
#
_cell.length_a   1.000
_cell.length_b   1.000
_cell.length_c   1.000
_cell.angle_alpha   90.00
_cell.angle_beta   90.00
_cell.angle_gamma   90.00
#
_symmetry.space_group_name_H-M   'P 1'
#
loop_
_entity.id
_entity.type
_entity.pdbx_description
1 polymer ?
#
loop_
_entity_poly.entity_id
_entity_poly.type
_entity_poly.pdbx_seq_one_letter_code
_entity_poly.pdbx_strand_id
1 'polypeptide(L)'
;MPAIAKNADDAKTQLTSYCADISFDPEWISPEKWQTTIGIACDKQYGLEEAKRTIQQDMLDLAGSKAKENRQATLDGDPDDLFDTIEATPALNNTLAHKILKLCATAYVGGERVNLGLGLGGKKKMPPAEYTTLCGLWTLAAGHITGAGVFTEFVSHPPQDKAALGKGNVGATLDTRGLQGNLLVKINGVRFNMHIDIAG
;
A
#
# COMPACT_ATOMS: atom_id res chain seq x y z
N MET A 1 19.68 33.87 -6.40
CA MET A 1 19.71 33.54 -4.97
C MET A 1 18.27 33.32 -4.53
N PRO A 2 17.97 32.27 -3.74
CA PRO A 2 16.61 32.03 -3.27
C PRO A 2 16.11 33.19 -2.42
N ALA A 3 14.80 33.43 -2.43
CA ALA A 3 14.19 34.39 -1.50
C ALA A 3 14.32 33.84 -0.08
N ILE A 4 14.96 34.59 0.81
CA ILE A 4 15.18 34.20 2.21
C ILE A 4 14.42 35.13 3.14
N ALA A 5 13.93 34.59 4.24
CA ALA A 5 13.41 35.39 5.33
C ALA A 5 14.54 36.16 6.02
N LYS A 6 14.24 37.37 6.50
CA LYS A 6 15.23 38.24 7.17
C LYS A 6 15.71 37.68 8.50
N ASN A 7 14.81 37.00 9.21
CA ASN A 7 15.04 36.34 10.49
C ASN A 7 13.91 35.33 10.76
N ALA A 8 13.97 34.63 11.89
CA ALA A 8 13.00 33.60 12.25
C ALA A 8 11.57 34.15 12.43
N ASP A 9 11.41 35.38 12.93
CA ASP A 9 10.08 36.00 13.11
C ASP A 9 9.45 36.33 11.76
N ASP A 10 10.23 36.90 10.84
CA ASP A 10 9.82 37.18 9.46
C ASP A 10 9.47 35.88 8.72
N ALA A 11 10.28 34.82 8.89
CA ALA A 11 9.98 33.49 8.36
C ALA A 11 8.65 32.96 8.90
N LYS A 12 8.43 33.03 10.22
CA LYS A 12 7.19 32.57 10.85
C LYS A 12 5.98 33.33 10.30
N THR A 13 6.04 34.66 10.21
CA THR A 13 4.94 35.47 9.64
C THR A 13 4.64 35.07 8.19
N GLN A 14 5.66 34.96 7.35
CA GLN A 14 5.48 34.62 5.94
C GLN A 14 4.96 33.19 5.74
N LEU A 15 5.47 32.22 6.49
CA LEU A 15 5.02 30.83 6.40
C LEU A 15 3.61 30.66 6.98
N THR A 16 3.25 31.35 8.06
CA THR A 16 1.87 31.35 8.58
C THR A 16 0.89 31.98 7.59
N SER A 17 1.28 33.09 6.94
CA SER A 17 0.47 33.68 5.85
C SER A 17 0.28 32.70 4.70
N TYR A 18 1.36 32.02 4.30
CA TYR A 18 1.30 31.01 3.25
C TYR A 18 0.37 29.84 3.61
N CYS A 19 0.44 29.34 4.85
CA CYS A 19 -0.49 28.32 5.36
C CYS A 19 -1.94 28.78 5.24
N ALA A 20 -2.25 30.04 5.60
CA ALA A 20 -3.60 30.59 5.46
C ALA A 20 -4.05 30.66 3.99
N ASP A 21 -3.16 31.06 3.07
CA ASP A 21 -3.46 31.14 1.63
C ASP A 21 -3.85 29.77 1.04
N ILE A 22 -3.22 28.69 1.51
CA ILE A 22 -3.53 27.33 1.10
C ILE A 22 -4.60 26.66 1.99
N SER A 23 -5.22 27.40 2.91
CA SER A 23 -6.21 26.89 3.87
C SER A 23 -5.71 25.69 4.70
N PHE A 24 -4.43 25.72 5.09
CA PHE A 24 -3.79 24.71 5.91
C PHE A 24 -3.49 25.27 7.29
N ASP A 25 -3.84 24.53 8.35
CA ASP A 25 -3.57 24.95 9.71
C ASP A 25 -2.13 24.55 10.12
N PRO A 26 -1.24 25.51 10.43
CA PRO A 26 0.12 25.19 10.86
C PRO A 26 0.18 24.40 12.17
N GLU A 27 -0.88 24.36 12.99
CA GLU A 27 -0.94 23.49 14.18
C GLU A 27 -0.86 22.00 13.83
N TRP A 28 -1.15 21.63 12.57
CA TRP A 28 -1.07 20.26 12.09
C TRP A 28 0.38 19.84 11.79
N ILE A 29 1.32 20.79 11.80
CA ILE A 29 2.76 20.52 11.75
C ILE A 29 3.28 20.44 13.19
N SER A 30 3.96 19.34 13.53
CA SER A 30 4.59 19.21 14.85
C SER A 30 5.55 20.38 15.14
N PRO A 31 5.68 20.85 16.39
CA PRO A 31 6.54 21.98 16.73
C PRO A 31 7.98 21.85 16.24
N GLU A 32 8.57 20.65 16.29
CA GLU A 32 9.94 20.37 15.84
C GLU A 32 10.10 20.54 14.32
N LYS A 33 9.17 19.99 13.54
CA LYS A 33 9.12 20.18 12.09
C LYS A 33 8.91 21.65 11.74
N TRP A 34 8.03 22.34 12.45
CA TRP A 34 7.76 23.76 12.20
C TRP A 34 9.02 24.62 12.42
N GLN A 35 9.78 24.36 13.49
CA GLN A 35 11.07 25.03 13.72
C GLN A 35 12.09 24.71 12.63
N THR A 36 12.11 23.47 12.14
CA THR A 36 12.97 23.07 11.02
C THR A 36 12.61 23.83 9.74
N THR A 37 11.32 23.96 9.43
CA THR A 37 10.81 24.71 8.27
C THR A 37 11.14 26.21 8.37
N ILE A 38 11.05 26.81 9.55
CA ILE A 38 11.51 28.18 9.80
C ILE A 38 13.02 28.30 9.53
N GLY A 39 13.82 27.33 10.00
CA GLY A 39 15.26 27.28 9.73
C GLY A 39 15.58 27.23 8.23
N ILE A 40 14.86 26.40 7.46
CA ILE A 40 14.97 26.31 6.00
C ILE A 40 14.65 27.65 5.33
N ALA A 41 13.61 28.36 5.79
CA ALA A 41 13.22 29.66 5.23
C ALA A 41 14.28 30.76 5.42
N CYS A 42 15.08 30.68 6.49
CA CYS A 42 16.19 31.59 6.76
C CYS A 42 17.51 31.14 6.10
N ASP A 43 17.58 29.92 5.56
CA ASP A 43 18.80 29.36 5.00
C ASP A 43 19.12 29.94 3.62
N LYS A 44 20.38 30.31 3.39
CA LYS A 44 20.84 30.96 2.15
C LYS A 44 20.90 30.02 0.94
N GLN A 45 20.97 28.71 1.16
CA GLN A 45 20.99 27.68 0.14
C GLN A 45 19.57 27.28 -0.28
N TYR A 46 18.61 27.26 0.65
CA TYR A 46 17.24 26.77 0.41
C TYR A 46 16.21 27.92 0.31
N GLY A 47 16.00 28.66 1.41
CA GLY A 47 15.09 29.79 1.48
C GLY A 47 13.60 29.42 1.56
N LEU A 48 12.76 30.44 1.39
CA LEU A 48 11.31 30.40 1.62
C LEU A 48 10.56 29.41 0.73
N GLU A 49 10.95 29.28 -0.55
CA GLU A 49 10.27 28.37 -1.48
C GLU A 49 10.44 26.90 -1.08
N GLU A 50 11.61 26.54 -0.57
CA GLU A 50 11.84 25.20 -0.05
C GLU A 50 11.02 24.94 1.21
N ALA A 51 10.96 25.91 2.12
CA ALA A 51 10.14 25.83 3.33
C ALA A 51 8.64 25.67 3.00
N LYS A 52 8.13 26.41 2.00
CA LYS A 52 6.75 26.25 1.49
C LYS A 52 6.53 24.85 0.92
N ARG A 53 7.49 24.31 0.16
CA ARG A 53 7.43 22.95 -0.37
C ARG A 53 7.39 21.91 0.74
N THR A 54 8.13 22.11 1.84
CA THR A 54 8.03 21.25 3.03
C THR A 54 6.63 21.27 3.64
N ILE A 55 5.99 22.44 3.77
CA ILE A 55 4.61 22.57 4.27
C ILE A 55 3.62 21.84 3.36
N GLN A 56 3.76 21.99 2.04
CA GLN A 56 2.93 21.27 1.08
C GLN A 56 3.11 19.75 1.20
N GLN A 57 4.33 19.28 1.44
CA GLN A 57 4.59 17.86 1.67
C GLN A 57 3.92 17.36 2.97
N ASP A 58 4.03 18.10 4.08
CA ASP A 58 3.35 17.76 5.33
C ASP A 58 1.82 17.69 5.15
N MET A 59 1.24 18.61 4.37
CA MET A 59 -0.18 18.59 4.01
C MET A 59 -0.57 17.33 3.22
N LEU A 60 0.24 16.95 2.22
CA LEU A 60 0.03 15.73 1.44
C LEU A 60 0.19 14.47 2.29
N ASP A 61 1.17 14.44 3.19
CA ASP A 61 1.42 13.32 4.10
C ASP A 61 0.26 13.13 5.08
N LEU A 62 -0.31 14.23 5.58
CA LEU A 62 -1.47 14.18 6.46
C LEU A 62 -2.73 13.69 5.72
N ALA A 63 -2.99 14.23 4.52
CA ALA A 63 -4.09 13.74 3.68
C ALA A 63 -3.93 12.24 3.37
N GLY A 64 -2.71 11.81 3.07
CA GLY A 64 -2.36 10.41 2.89
C GLY A 64 -2.60 9.56 4.14
N SER A 65 -2.23 10.07 5.32
CA SER A 65 -2.42 9.40 6.61
C SER A 65 -3.89 9.22 6.93
N LYS A 66 -4.71 10.27 6.77
CA LYS A 66 -6.17 10.18 6.95
C LYS A 66 -6.82 9.22 5.95
N ALA A 67 -6.34 9.19 4.70
CA ALA A 67 -6.81 8.21 3.73
C ALA A 67 -6.44 6.77 4.13
N LYS A 68 -5.27 6.54 4.74
CA LYS A 68 -4.89 5.23 5.31
C LYS A 68 -5.79 4.87 6.49
N GLU A 69 -6.01 5.79 7.43
CA GLU A 69 -6.91 5.60 8.58
C GLU A 69 -8.33 5.22 8.14
N ASN A 70 -8.92 5.93 7.16
CA ASN A 70 -10.25 5.60 6.65
C ASN A 70 -10.32 4.20 6.03
N ARG A 71 -9.26 3.76 5.34
CA ARG A 71 -9.18 2.42 4.75
C ARG A 71 -8.96 1.35 5.82
N GLN A 72 -8.18 1.66 6.86
CA GLN A 72 -8.05 0.78 8.03
C GLN A 72 -9.41 0.63 8.73
N ALA A 73 -10.11 1.73 9.00
CA ALA A 73 -11.45 1.71 9.60
C ALA A 73 -12.48 0.95 8.74
N THR A 74 -12.33 0.96 7.41
CA THR A 74 -13.15 0.14 6.50
C THR A 74 -12.91 -1.36 6.72
N LEU A 75 -11.65 -1.76 6.94
CA LEU A 75 -11.32 -3.16 7.22
C LEU A 75 -11.74 -3.56 8.63
N ASP A 76 -11.50 -2.71 9.63
CA ASP A 76 -11.87 -2.96 11.03
C ASP A 76 -13.39 -3.04 11.20
N GLY A 77 -14.16 -2.40 10.31
CA GLY A 77 -15.61 -2.44 10.26
C GLY A 77 -16.19 -3.49 9.31
N ASP A 78 -15.40 -4.47 8.86
CA ASP A 78 -15.86 -5.54 7.95
C ASP A 78 -17.01 -6.36 8.57
N PRO A 79 -18.23 -6.31 8.01
CA PRO A 79 -19.37 -7.06 8.54
C PRO A 79 -19.20 -8.58 8.56
N ASP A 80 -18.39 -9.13 7.64
CA ASP A 80 -18.11 -10.56 7.57
C ASP A 80 -17.01 -11.00 8.57
N ASP A 81 -16.35 -10.03 9.21
CA ASP A 81 -15.28 -10.26 10.19
C ASP A 81 -14.27 -11.33 9.73
N LEU A 82 -13.84 -11.20 8.47
CA LEU A 82 -13.14 -12.28 7.78
C LEU A 82 -11.79 -12.60 8.44
N PHE A 83 -11.09 -11.59 8.95
CA PHE A 83 -9.78 -11.81 9.58
C PHE A 83 -9.91 -12.56 10.90
N ASP A 84 -10.83 -12.18 11.77
CA ASP A 84 -11.04 -12.89 13.04
C ASP A 84 -11.55 -14.31 12.78
N THR A 85 -12.43 -14.47 11.79
CA THR A 85 -12.92 -15.80 11.34
C THR A 85 -11.77 -16.68 10.85
N ILE A 86 -10.84 -16.15 10.05
CA ILE A 86 -9.66 -16.87 9.57
C ILE A 86 -8.72 -17.22 10.73
N GLU A 87 -8.52 -16.31 11.69
CA GLU A 87 -7.68 -16.54 12.86
C GLU A 87 -8.25 -17.61 13.79
N ALA A 88 -9.58 -17.66 13.94
CA ALA A 88 -10.28 -18.69 14.69
C ALA A 88 -10.33 -20.05 13.96
N THR A 89 -10.12 -20.09 12.64
CA THR A 89 -10.19 -21.31 11.83
C THR A 89 -8.82 -21.98 11.72
N PRO A 90 -8.54 -23.12 12.40
CA PRO A 90 -7.21 -23.72 12.45
C PRO A 90 -6.64 -24.13 11.09
N ALA A 91 -7.52 -24.47 10.13
CA ALA A 91 -7.13 -24.83 8.77
C ALA A 91 -6.63 -23.64 7.94
N LEU A 92 -6.92 -22.40 8.35
CA LEU A 92 -6.56 -21.17 7.64
C LEU A 92 -5.56 -20.32 8.42
N ASN A 93 -5.61 -20.35 9.76
CA ASN A 93 -4.75 -19.54 10.59
C ASN A 93 -3.26 -19.81 10.31
N ASN A 94 -2.47 -18.73 10.23
CA ASN A 94 -1.04 -18.72 9.89
C ASN A 94 -0.63 -19.42 8.57
N THR A 95 -1.58 -19.81 7.73
CA THR A 95 -1.29 -20.35 6.39
C THR A 95 -0.79 -19.27 5.43
N LEU A 96 -0.25 -19.70 4.30
CA LEU A 96 0.18 -18.77 3.25
C LEU A 96 -0.99 -17.99 2.64
N ALA A 97 -2.20 -18.58 2.57
CA ALA A 97 -3.40 -17.90 2.11
C ALA A 97 -3.75 -16.71 3.02
N HIS A 98 -3.73 -16.93 4.33
CA HIS A 98 -3.93 -15.88 5.33
C HIS A 98 -2.87 -14.78 5.21
N LYS A 99 -1.58 -15.14 5.06
CA LYS A 99 -0.50 -14.16 4.84
C LYS A 99 -0.70 -13.33 3.57
N ILE A 100 -1.11 -13.96 2.47
CA ILE A 100 -1.42 -13.26 1.21
C ILE A 100 -2.59 -12.30 1.38
N LEU A 101 -3.65 -12.72 2.08
CA LEU A 101 -4.79 -11.85 2.35
C LEU A 101 -4.37 -10.63 3.20
N LYS A 102 -3.54 -10.83 4.22
CA LYS A 102 -2.93 -9.75 5.00
C LYS A 102 -2.10 -8.80 4.13
N LEU A 103 -1.30 -9.32 3.19
CA LEU A 103 -0.55 -8.48 2.24
C LEU A 103 -1.47 -7.64 1.35
N CYS A 104 -2.55 -8.21 0.82
CA CYS A 104 -3.53 -7.46 0.03
C CYS A 104 -4.22 -6.38 0.86
N ALA A 105 -4.60 -6.68 2.10
CA ALA A 105 -5.20 -5.72 3.03
C ALA A 105 -4.22 -4.59 3.39
N THR A 106 -2.95 -4.90 3.67
CA THR A 106 -1.91 -3.89 3.90
C THR A 106 -1.72 -3.00 2.67
N ALA A 107 -1.67 -3.59 1.46
CA ALA A 107 -1.56 -2.82 0.22
C ALA A 107 -2.79 -1.92 -0.01
N TYR A 108 -3.99 -2.40 0.33
CA TYR A 108 -5.22 -1.60 0.31
C TYR A 108 -5.12 -0.40 1.24
N VAL A 109 -4.77 -0.62 2.51
CA VAL A 109 -4.61 0.46 3.49
C VAL A 109 -3.52 1.44 3.06
N GLY A 110 -2.38 0.93 2.61
CA GLY A 110 -1.23 1.72 2.16
C GLY A 110 -1.49 2.54 0.89
N GLY A 111 -2.39 2.09 0.01
CA GLY A 111 -2.64 2.71 -1.30
C GLY A 111 -1.61 2.32 -2.33
N GLU A 112 -1.13 1.09 -2.19
CA GLU A 112 -0.05 0.56 -2.99
C GLU A 112 -0.57 -0.03 -4.31
N ARG A 113 0.34 -0.66 -5.04
CA ARG A 113 0.03 -1.31 -6.31
C ARG A 113 -0.91 -2.49 -6.08
N VAL A 114 -1.87 -2.68 -6.98
CA VAL A 114 -2.84 -3.79 -6.90
C VAL A 114 -2.27 -5.13 -7.39
N ASN A 115 -1.18 -5.11 -8.15
CA ASN A 115 -0.48 -6.32 -8.58
C ASN A 115 0.71 -6.55 -7.65
N LEU A 116 0.61 -7.58 -6.83
CA LEU A 116 1.60 -7.95 -5.82
C LEU A 116 2.33 -9.21 -6.26
N GLY A 117 3.59 -9.35 -5.86
CA GLY A 117 4.36 -10.58 -6.06
C GLY A 117 4.62 -11.27 -4.73
N LEU A 118 4.39 -12.58 -4.66
CA LEU A 118 4.74 -13.34 -3.47
C LEU A 118 6.26 -13.58 -3.44
N GLY A 119 6.96 -12.87 -2.56
CA GLY A 119 8.38 -13.10 -2.32
C GLY A 119 8.60 -14.37 -1.50
N LEU A 120 9.11 -15.45 -2.12
CA LEU A 120 9.53 -16.67 -1.42
C LEU A 120 11.02 -16.65 -1.00
N GLY A 121 11.70 -15.53 -1.23
CA GLY A 121 13.13 -15.34 -0.98
C GLY A 121 14.00 -15.80 -2.16
N GLY A 122 14.75 -14.88 -2.76
CA GLY A 122 15.61 -15.16 -3.92
C GLY A 122 14.81 -15.59 -5.16
N LYS A 123 15.37 -16.49 -5.97
CA LYS A 123 14.74 -17.07 -7.17
C LYS A 123 13.89 -18.31 -6.88
N LYS A 124 13.45 -18.52 -5.63
CA LYS A 124 12.66 -19.68 -5.25
C LYS A 124 11.27 -19.62 -5.89
N LYS A 125 10.84 -20.75 -6.46
CA LYS A 125 9.52 -20.92 -7.07
C LYS A 125 8.71 -21.92 -6.27
N MET A 126 7.40 -21.74 -6.22
CA MET A 126 6.48 -22.63 -5.51
C MET A 126 6.30 -23.94 -6.28
N PRO A 127 6.37 -25.11 -5.63
CA PRO A 127 5.98 -26.37 -6.26
C PRO A 127 4.51 -26.36 -6.72
N PRO A 128 4.15 -26.96 -7.87
CA PRO A 128 2.76 -26.99 -8.35
C PRO A 128 1.75 -27.57 -7.35
N ALA A 129 2.14 -28.61 -6.60
CA ALA A 129 1.27 -29.21 -5.59
C ALA A 129 0.95 -28.24 -4.44
N GLU A 130 1.94 -27.47 -3.98
CA GLU A 130 1.73 -26.43 -2.96
C GLU A 130 0.85 -25.30 -3.47
N TYR A 131 0.97 -24.95 -4.76
CA TYR A 131 0.08 -23.98 -5.38
C TYR A 131 -1.37 -24.47 -5.40
N THR A 132 -1.61 -25.74 -5.74
CA THR A 132 -2.95 -26.34 -5.66
C THR A 132 -3.51 -26.29 -4.23
N THR A 133 -2.69 -26.65 -3.23
CA THR A 133 -3.09 -26.53 -1.81
C THR A 133 -3.44 -25.08 -1.46
N LEU A 134 -2.63 -24.12 -1.89
CA LEU A 134 -2.87 -22.70 -1.67
C LEU A 134 -4.18 -22.23 -2.32
N CYS A 135 -4.47 -22.65 -3.55
CA CYS A 135 -5.76 -22.38 -4.21
C CYS A 135 -6.94 -22.94 -3.40
N GLY A 136 -6.80 -24.16 -2.85
CA GLY A 136 -7.80 -24.76 -1.98
C GLY A 136 -8.05 -23.95 -0.70
N LEU A 137 -6.98 -23.49 -0.05
CA LEU A 137 -7.07 -22.62 1.12
C LEU A 137 -7.70 -21.25 0.78
N TRP A 138 -7.39 -20.71 -0.40
CA TRP A 138 -7.99 -19.47 -0.91
C TRP A 138 -9.50 -19.61 -1.13
N THR A 139 -9.93 -20.73 -1.72
CA THR A 139 -11.34 -21.07 -1.87
C THR A 139 -12.02 -21.32 -0.52
N LEU A 140 -11.32 -21.94 0.43
CA LEU A 140 -11.84 -22.14 1.78
C LEU A 140 -12.07 -20.80 2.50
N ALA A 141 -11.11 -19.86 2.43
CA ALA A 141 -11.28 -18.51 2.95
C ALA A 141 -12.49 -17.79 2.32
N ALA A 142 -12.68 -17.95 1.00
CA ALA A 142 -13.83 -17.39 0.30
C ALA A 142 -15.18 -17.92 0.81
N GLY A 143 -15.22 -19.16 1.32
CA GLY A 143 -16.42 -19.78 1.87
C GLY A 143 -16.92 -19.15 3.17
N HIS A 144 -16.12 -18.30 3.81
CA HIS A 144 -16.50 -17.56 5.01
C HIS A 144 -17.16 -16.20 4.72
N ILE A 145 -17.25 -15.80 3.45
CA ILE A 145 -17.79 -14.50 3.03
C ILE A 145 -19.27 -14.65 2.70
N THR A 146 -20.11 -13.77 3.25
CA THR A 146 -21.56 -13.77 2.97
C THR A 146 -21.93 -12.84 1.81
N GLY A 147 -21.01 -11.94 1.43
CA GLY A 147 -21.20 -10.94 0.38
C GLY A 147 -21.67 -9.59 0.92
N ALA A 148 -21.91 -9.48 2.23
CA ALA A 148 -22.13 -8.22 2.92
C ALA A 148 -20.83 -7.56 3.39
N GLY A 149 -19.72 -8.32 3.42
CA GLY A 149 -18.40 -7.87 3.83
C GLY A 149 -17.66 -7.00 2.82
N VAL A 150 -16.50 -6.48 3.25
CA VAL A 150 -15.60 -5.67 2.40
C VAL A 150 -14.80 -6.54 1.43
N PHE A 151 -14.57 -7.81 1.79
CA PHE A 151 -13.85 -8.78 0.99
C PHE A 151 -14.80 -9.52 0.04
N THR A 152 -14.50 -9.50 -1.25
CA THR A 152 -15.34 -10.11 -2.29
C THR A 152 -14.48 -10.69 -3.42
N GLU A 153 -15.10 -11.42 -4.35
CA GLU A 153 -14.48 -11.88 -5.60
C GLU A 153 -13.14 -12.65 -5.43
N PHE A 154 -13.14 -13.65 -4.55
CA PHE A 154 -12.00 -14.56 -4.43
C PHE A 154 -11.91 -15.46 -5.67
N VAL A 155 -10.83 -15.33 -6.42
CA VAL A 155 -10.60 -16.14 -7.62
C VAL A 155 -9.18 -16.65 -7.63
N SER A 156 -9.00 -17.94 -7.89
CA SER A 156 -7.70 -18.52 -8.22
C SER A 156 -7.64 -18.87 -9.71
N HIS A 157 -6.52 -18.58 -10.35
CA HIS A 157 -6.28 -18.98 -11.74
C HIS A 157 -5.23 -20.08 -11.82
N PRO A 158 -5.35 -21.03 -12.77
CA PRO A 158 -4.32 -22.03 -12.96
C PRO A 158 -2.98 -21.39 -13.34
N PRO A 159 -1.85 -22.08 -13.08
CA PRO A 159 -0.54 -21.65 -13.52
C PRO A 159 -0.52 -21.40 -15.03
N GLN A 160 0.03 -20.26 -15.45
CA GLN A 160 0.13 -19.90 -16.85
C GLN A 160 1.57 -19.59 -17.21
N ASP A 161 2.09 -20.24 -18.26
CA ASP A 161 3.40 -19.94 -18.80
C ASP A 161 3.35 -18.60 -19.55
N LYS A 162 3.88 -17.56 -18.91
CA LYS A 162 3.86 -16.21 -19.47
C LYS A 162 4.86 -16.06 -20.62
N ALA A 163 5.95 -16.82 -20.62
CA ALA A 163 6.93 -16.83 -21.69
C ALA A 163 6.35 -17.44 -22.96
N ALA A 164 5.67 -18.59 -22.84
CA ALA A 164 4.99 -19.25 -23.97
C ALA A 164 3.89 -18.37 -24.60
N LEU A 165 3.28 -17.47 -23.83
CA LEU A 165 2.24 -16.56 -24.31
C LEU A 165 2.76 -15.22 -24.83
N GLY A 166 4.07 -15.05 -24.99
CA GLY A 166 4.68 -13.80 -25.45
C GLY A 166 4.54 -12.64 -24.47
N LYS A 167 4.21 -12.93 -23.20
CA LYS A 167 4.05 -11.95 -22.09
C LYS A 167 5.22 -12.02 -21.10
N GLY A 168 6.32 -12.62 -21.54
CA GLY A 168 7.48 -13.00 -20.72
C GLY A 168 8.36 -11.85 -20.23
N ASN A 169 8.25 -10.65 -20.78
CA ASN A 169 9.18 -9.58 -20.41
C ASN A 169 8.65 -8.75 -19.22
N VAL A 170 9.45 -8.65 -18.15
CA VAL A 170 9.26 -7.68 -17.06
C VAL A 170 10.02 -6.39 -17.40
N GLY A 171 9.48 -5.53 -18.26
CA GLY A 171 10.20 -4.32 -18.66
C GLY A 171 11.53 -4.62 -19.39
N ALA A 172 12.58 -3.85 -19.11
CA ALA A 172 13.89 -3.95 -19.78
C ALA A 172 14.88 -4.92 -19.10
N THR A 173 14.42 -5.82 -18.23
CA THR A 173 15.30 -6.83 -17.60
C THR A 173 15.26 -8.15 -18.37
N LEU A 174 16.36 -8.90 -18.32
CA LEU A 174 16.51 -10.24 -18.93
C LEU A 174 15.74 -11.35 -18.18
N ASP A 175 14.93 -11.01 -17.17
CA ASP A 175 14.12 -11.98 -16.44
C ASP A 175 12.87 -12.35 -17.24
N THR A 176 12.83 -13.59 -17.71
CA THR A 176 11.65 -14.18 -18.34
C THR A 176 10.64 -14.59 -17.26
N ARG A 177 9.43 -14.01 -17.31
CA ARG A 177 8.29 -14.50 -16.53
C ARG A 177 8.00 -15.93 -16.97
N GLY A 178 8.29 -16.89 -16.10
CA GLY A 178 8.01 -18.30 -16.33
C GLY A 178 6.55 -18.64 -16.04
N LEU A 179 6.33 -19.82 -15.44
CA LEU A 179 5.03 -20.29 -14.99
C LEU A 179 4.55 -19.47 -13.76
N GLN A 180 3.40 -18.82 -13.87
CA GLN A 180 2.83 -18.00 -12.78
C GLN A 180 1.37 -18.34 -12.49
N GLY A 181 1.08 -18.55 -11.20
CA GLY A 181 -0.27 -18.57 -10.65
C GLY A 181 -0.74 -17.17 -10.24
N ASN A 182 -2.06 -17.01 -10.07
CA ASN A 182 -2.66 -15.75 -9.64
C ASN A 182 -3.79 -16.03 -8.64
N LEU A 183 -3.78 -15.31 -7.52
CA LEU A 183 -4.89 -15.25 -6.58
C LEU A 183 -5.43 -13.82 -6.55
N LEU A 184 -6.73 -13.68 -6.73
CA LEU A 184 -7.42 -12.41 -6.75
C LEU A 184 -8.39 -12.32 -5.58
N VAL A 185 -8.52 -11.10 -5.07
CA VAL A 185 -9.53 -10.68 -4.08
C VAL A 185 -9.87 -9.22 -4.35
N LYS A 186 -11.12 -8.85 -4.15
CA LYS A 186 -11.57 -7.47 -4.13
C LYS A 186 -11.79 -7.01 -2.70
N ILE A 187 -11.24 -5.86 -2.35
CA ILE A 187 -11.35 -5.24 -1.02
C ILE A 187 -12.02 -3.88 -1.22
N ASN A 188 -13.24 -3.72 -0.71
CA ASN A 188 -14.07 -2.53 -0.86
C ASN A 188 -14.05 -1.96 -2.29
N GLY A 189 -14.33 -2.82 -3.28
CA GLY A 189 -14.36 -2.44 -4.70
C GLY A 189 -13.01 -2.45 -5.43
N VAL A 190 -11.87 -2.54 -4.74
CA VAL A 190 -10.52 -2.55 -5.35
C VAL A 190 -10.02 -3.98 -5.52
N ARG A 191 -9.72 -4.40 -6.75
CA ARG A 191 -9.25 -5.76 -7.06
C ARG A 191 -7.73 -5.85 -6.94
N PHE A 192 -7.25 -6.72 -6.05
CA PHE A 192 -5.85 -7.10 -5.89
C PHE A 192 -5.58 -8.41 -6.60
N ASN A 193 -4.35 -8.55 -7.10
CA ASN A 193 -3.86 -9.75 -7.77
C ASN A 193 -2.49 -10.12 -7.22
N MET A 194 -2.41 -11.26 -6.56
CA MET A 194 -1.17 -11.85 -6.06
C MET A 194 -0.60 -12.80 -7.10
N HIS A 195 0.52 -12.42 -7.69
CA HIS A 195 1.33 -13.23 -8.60
C HIS A 195 2.23 -14.17 -7.81
N ILE A 196 2.24 -15.45 -8.19
CA ILE A 196 3.05 -16.48 -7.54
C ILE A 196 3.85 -17.20 -8.62
N ASP A 197 5.17 -17.14 -8.53
CA ASP A 197 6.06 -17.90 -9.42
C ASP A 197 6.04 -19.39 -9.05
N ILE A 198 5.82 -20.23 -10.04
CA ILE A 198 5.64 -21.68 -9.88
C ILE A 198 6.78 -22.41 -10.58
N ALA A 199 7.28 -23.46 -9.94
CA ALA A 199 8.30 -24.33 -10.50
C ALA A 199 7.71 -25.05 -11.73
N GLY A 200 8.38 -24.91 -12.87
CA GLY A 200 8.06 -25.61 -14.10
C GLY A 200 8.68 -26.99 -14.16
#